data_AF-A0A0D9NLC7-F1
#
_entry.id   AF-A0A0D9NLC7-F1
#
_cell.length_a   1.000
_cell.length_b   1.000
_cell.length_c   1.000
_cell.angle_alpha   90.00
_cell.angle_beta   90.00
_cell.angle_gamma   90.00
#
_symmetry.space_group_name_H-M   'P 1'
#
loop_
_entity.id
_entity.type
_entity.pdbx_description
1 polymer ?
#
loop_
_entity_poly.entity_id
_entity_poly.type
_entity_poly.pdbx_seq_one_letter_code
_entity_poly.pdbx_strand_id
1 'polypeptide(L)'
;MIQISRVCENSTMNHTIADNIVPRYRRNVQVSATPGLTIRMNRHGQVAMRGWVESEEDWNKLPLQDDEVLVQVKAIGLKDRDFIMAEGNLYGHDLGTECAGLI
;
A
#
# COMPACT_ATOMS: atom_id res chain seq x y z
N MET A 1 11.18 31.51 23.34
CA MET A 1 10.77 30.34 24.13
C MET A 1 10.55 29.20 23.15
N ILE A 2 11.43 28.19 23.12
CA ILE A 2 11.36 27.10 22.13
C ILE A 2 10.53 25.98 22.75
N GLN A 3 9.35 25.72 22.19
CA GLN A 3 8.51 24.59 22.56
C GLN A 3 8.99 23.37 21.78
N ILE A 4 9.73 22.48 22.44
CA ILE A 4 10.08 21.18 21.88
C ILE A 4 9.06 20.18 22.41
N SER A 5 8.14 19.74 21.54
CA SER A 5 7.19 18.68 21.87
C SER A 5 7.95 17.39 22.13
N ARG A 6 7.81 16.85 23.34
CA ARG A 6 8.33 15.52 23.68
C ARG A 6 7.43 14.48 23.02
N VAL A 7 7.98 13.69 22.12
CA VAL A 7 7.31 12.50 21.58
C VAL A 7 7.33 11.45 22.69
N CYS A 8 6.17 11.20 23.30
CA CYS A 8 6.00 10.10 24.24
C CYS A 8 5.25 8.98 23.55
N GLU A 9 5.85 7.80 23.47
CA GLU A 9 5.16 6.60 23.00
C GLU A 9 4.04 6.26 23.98
N ASN A 10 2.79 6.33 23.51
CA ASN A 10 1.62 5.97 24.29
C ASN A 10 0.77 5.00 23.47
N SER A 11 1.00 3.72 23.71
CA SER A 11 0.34 2.62 22.99
C SER A 11 -1.19 2.70 23.06
N THR A 12 -1.74 3.10 24.21
CA THR A 12 -3.20 3.27 24.41
C THR A 12 -3.78 4.38 23.53
N MET A 13 -3.11 5.52 23.47
CA MET A 13 -3.53 6.64 22.63
C MET A 13 -3.36 6.30 21.15
N ASN A 14 -2.29 5.61 20.76
CA ASN A 14 -2.09 5.13 19.40
C ASN A 14 -3.22 4.17 18.97
N HIS A 15 -3.62 3.24 19.84
CA HIS A 15 -4.75 2.34 19.57
C HIS A 15 -6.07 3.11 19.47
N THR A 16 -6.32 4.04 20.39
CA THR A 16 -7.53 4.87 20.38
C THR A 16 -7.63 5.69 19.10
N ILE A 17 -6.52 6.28 18.66
CA ILE A 17 -6.45 7.02 17.40
C ILE A 17 -6.67 6.08 16.22
N ALA A 18 -5.99 4.93 16.19
CA ALA A 18 -6.16 3.94 15.13
C ALA A 18 -7.62 3.48 15.02
N ASP A 19 -8.27 3.08 16.11
CA ASP A 19 -9.64 2.59 16.13
C ASP A 19 -10.65 3.64 15.65
N ASN A 20 -10.40 4.93 15.95
CA ASN A 20 -11.25 6.02 15.48
C ASN A 20 -11.01 6.40 14.01
N ILE A 21 -9.83 6.09 13.49
CA ILE A 21 -9.42 6.38 12.11
C ILE A 21 -9.82 5.24 11.17
N VAL A 22 -9.64 3.98 11.56
CA VAL A 22 -9.87 2.77 10.75
C VAL A 22 -11.20 2.78 9.99
N PRO A 23 -12.37 3.12 10.59
CA PRO A 23 -13.64 3.14 9.88
C PRO A 23 -13.67 4.12 8.69
N ARG A 24 -12.87 5.20 8.74
CA ARG A 24 -12.80 6.23 7.70
C ARG A 24 -11.96 5.81 6.50
N TYR A 25 -11.05 4.86 6.70
CA TYR A 25 -10.12 4.39 5.65
C TYR A 25 -10.50 3.01 5.10
N ARG A 26 -11.52 2.35 5.67
CA ARG A 26 -12.04 1.10 5.16
C ARG A 26 -13.02 1.37 4.01
N ARG A 27 -12.61 1.04 2.79
CA ARG A 27 -13.45 1.13 1.60
C ARG A 27 -13.72 -0.26 1.05
N ASN A 28 -15.00 -0.61 0.91
CA ASN A 28 -15.39 -1.76 0.12
C ASN A 28 -15.40 -1.33 -1.35
N VAL A 29 -14.53 -1.90 -2.16
CA VAL A 29 -14.48 -1.68 -3.61
C VAL A 29 -14.90 -2.98 -4.28
N GLN A 30 -15.93 -2.92 -5.12
CA GLN A 30 -16.22 -4.03 -6.02
C GLN A 30 -15.21 -4.00 -7.15
N VAL A 31 -14.50 -5.10 -7.31
CA VAL A 31 -13.50 -5.29 -8.35
C VAL A 31 -13.91 -6.48 -9.18
N SER A 32 -13.72 -6.37 -10.49
CA SER A 32 -13.91 -7.50 -11.38
C SER A 32 -12.94 -8.63 -10.98
N ALA A 33 -13.36 -9.88 -11.15
CA ALA A 33 -12.52 -11.04 -10.77
C ALA A 33 -11.22 -11.11 -11.58
N THR A 34 -11.22 -10.45 -12.75
CA THR A 34 -10.11 -10.33 -13.69
C THR A 34 -10.32 -9.05 -14.50
N PRO A 35 -9.27 -8.24 -14.73
CA PRO A 35 -7.88 -8.44 -14.31
C PRO A 35 -7.65 -8.18 -12.81
N GLY A 36 -6.55 -8.70 -12.26
CA GLY A 36 -6.20 -8.55 -10.84
C GLY A 36 -6.01 -7.08 -10.41
N LEU A 37 -5.81 -6.84 -9.12
CA LEU A 37 -5.59 -5.49 -8.60
C LEU A 37 -4.11 -5.11 -8.54
N THR A 38 -3.81 -3.87 -8.91
CA THR A 38 -2.49 -3.27 -8.74
C THR A 38 -2.60 -2.03 -7.86
N ILE A 39 -1.62 -1.81 -6.98
CA ILE A 39 -1.49 -0.55 -6.25
C ILE A 39 -0.70 0.41 -7.12
N ARG A 40 -1.31 1.53 -7.52
CA ARG A 40 -0.62 2.60 -8.26
C ARG A 40 -0.66 3.92 -7.49
N MET A 41 0.41 4.69 -7.61
CA MET A 41 0.44 6.10 -7.21
C MET A 41 0.00 6.96 -8.39
N ASN A 42 -1.16 7.61 -8.27
CA ASN A 42 -1.67 8.42 -9.37
C ASN A 42 -0.91 9.75 -9.55
N ARG A 43 -0.35 10.33 -8.47
CA ARG A 43 0.51 11.53 -8.47
C ARG A 43 1.48 11.54 -7.28
N HIS A 44 2.73 11.96 -7.53
CA HIS A 44 3.71 12.21 -6.47
C HIS A 44 3.28 13.37 -5.55
N GLY A 45 3.55 13.25 -4.25
CA GLY A 45 3.29 14.33 -3.28
C GLY A 45 1.85 14.41 -2.76
N GLN A 46 0.98 13.46 -3.12
CA GLN A 46 -0.37 13.36 -2.57
C GLN A 46 -0.55 11.98 -1.91
N VAL A 47 -0.24 11.91 -0.61
CA VAL A 47 -0.47 10.73 0.25
C VAL A 47 -1.92 10.24 0.16
N ALA A 48 -2.87 11.14 -0.11
CA ALA A 48 -4.30 10.86 -0.24
C ALA A 48 -4.70 10.06 -1.50
N MET A 49 -3.80 9.86 -2.46
CA MET A 49 -4.14 9.24 -3.76
C MET A 49 -3.53 7.85 -3.92
N ARG A 50 -3.42 7.09 -2.82
CA ARG A 50 -3.17 5.64 -2.84
C ARG A 50 -4.48 4.93 -3.14
N GLY A 51 -4.54 4.22 -4.26
CA GLY A 51 -5.72 3.48 -4.66
C GLY A 51 -5.34 2.11 -5.22
N TRP A 52 -6.21 1.14 -4.95
CA TRP A 52 -6.27 -0.07 -5.75
C TRP A 52 -6.90 0.29 -7.09
N VAL A 53 -6.22 -0.05 -8.17
CA VAL A 53 -6.74 0.07 -9.54
C VAL A 53 -6.77 -1.31 -10.17
N GLU A 54 -7.75 -1.57 -11.01
CA GLU A 54 -7.74 -2.78 -11.84
C GLU A 54 -6.49 -2.72 -12.73
N SER A 55 -5.76 -3.82 -12.75
CA SER A 55 -4.58 -3.95 -13.60
C SER A 55 -5.02 -3.91 -15.06
N GLU A 56 -4.32 -3.18 -15.92
CA GLU A 56 -4.57 -3.28 -17.36
C GLU A 56 -4.06 -4.61 -17.93
N GLU A 57 -3.16 -5.26 -17.18
CA GLU A 57 -2.50 -6.51 -17.54
C GLU A 57 -3.16 -7.70 -16.85
N ASP A 58 -3.40 -8.77 -17.62
CA ASP A 58 -3.80 -10.07 -17.10
C ASP A 58 -2.56 -10.86 -16.71
N TRP A 59 -2.10 -10.68 -15.46
CA TRP A 59 -0.91 -11.34 -14.92
C TRP A 59 -0.95 -12.87 -15.04
N ASN A 60 -2.13 -13.49 -15.14
CA ASN A 60 -2.26 -14.94 -15.36
C ASN A 60 -1.86 -15.39 -16.76
N LYS A 61 -1.75 -14.46 -17.72
CA LYS A 61 -1.37 -14.73 -19.11
C LYS A 61 0.08 -14.37 -19.41
N LEU A 62 0.77 -13.72 -18.48
CA LEU A 62 2.17 -13.37 -18.67
C LEU A 62 3.04 -14.60 -18.44
N PRO A 63 3.96 -14.91 -19.37
CA PRO A 63 4.86 -16.03 -19.20
C PRO A 63 5.83 -15.73 -18.04
N LEU A 64 5.88 -16.64 -17.06
CA LEU A 64 6.89 -16.63 -16.00
C LEU A 64 8.21 -17.15 -16.56
N GLN A 65 9.33 -16.56 -16.12
CA GLN A 65 10.66 -17.15 -16.30
C GLN A 65 10.84 -18.38 -15.40
N ASP A 66 11.86 -19.19 -15.68
CA ASP A 66 12.15 -20.44 -14.95
C ASP A 66 12.43 -20.23 -13.45
N ASP A 67 12.82 -19.02 -13.06
CA ASP A 67 13.12 -18.59 -11.69
C ASP A 67 12.03 -17.69 -11.05
N GLU A 68 10.88 -17.56 -11.71
CA GLU A 68 9.77 -16.73 -11.24
C GLU A 68 8.59 -17.57 -10.73
N VAL A 69 7.88 -17.03 -9.74
CA VAL A 69 6.64 -17.60 -9.22
C VAL A 69 5.54 -16.55 -9.22
N LEU A 70 4.36 -16.94 -9.69
CA LEU A 70 3.16 -16.12 -9.55
C LEU A 70 2.60 -16.32 -8.13
N VAL A 71 2.31 -15.23 -7.44
CA VAL A 71 1.76 -15.27 -6.07
C VAL A 71 0.40 -14.57 -6.04
N GLN A 72 -0.63 -15.29 -5.61
CA GLN A 72 -1.90 -14.70 -5.24
C GLN A 72 -1.75 -13.99 -3.88
N VAL A 73 -1.42 -12.69 -3.95
CA VAL A 73 -1.21 -11.83 -2.79
C VAL A 73 -2.48 -11.73 -1.92
N LYS A 74 -2.33 -12.00 -0.62
CA LYS A 74 -3.39 -11.85 0.40
C LYS A 74 -3.14 -10.65 1.33
N ALA A 75 -1.88 -10.28 1.51
CA ALA A 75 -1.48 -9.12 2.28
C ALA A 75 -0.21 -8.48 1.69
N ILE A 76 -0.09 -7.16 1.82
CA ILE A 76 1.08 -6.38 1.38
C ILE A 76 1.64 -5.62 2.59
N GLY A 77 2.95 -5.68 2.77
CA GLY A 77 3.67 -4.87 3.74
C GLY A 77 4.08 -3.54 3.12
N LEU A 78 3.65 -2.43 3.71
CA LEU A 78 4.13 -1.10 3.36
C LEU A 78 5.23 -0.69 4.34
N LYS A 79 6.35 -0.21 3.80
CA LYS A 79 7.51 0.27 4.56
C LYS A 79 7.68 1.78 4.45
N ASP A 80 8.63 2.33 5.21
CA ASP A 80 9.00 3.74 5.15
C ASP A 80 9.38 4.18 3.72
N ARG A 81 10.02 3.28 2.94
CA ARG A 81 10.30 3.52 1.52
C ARG A 81 9.01 3.86 0.76
N ASP A 82 7.95 3.08 0.93
CA ASP A 82 6.67 3.26 0.25
C ASP A 82 6.01 4.58 0.69
N PHE A 83 6.25 5.00 1.93
CA PHE A 83 5.83 6.31 2.44
C PHE A 83 6.57 7.47 1.77
N ILE A 84 7.91 7.44 1.77
CA ILE A 84 8.77 8.45 1.14
C ILE A 84 8.51 8.54 -0.37
N MET A 85 8.27 7.40 -1.03
CA MET A 85 7.85 7.34 -2.45
C MET A 85 6.51 8.03 -2.69
N ALA A 86 5.51 7.77 -1.84
CA ALA A 86 4.21 8.41 -1.94
C ALA A 86 4.26 9.92 -1.72
N GLU A 87 5.17 10.39 -0.86
CA GLU A 87 5.44 11.82 -0.68
C GLU A 87 6.18 12.46 -1.87
N GLY A 88 6.63 11.67 -2.85
CA GLY A 88 7.37 12.18 -4.01
C GLY A 88 8.85 12.46 -3.73
N ASN A 89 9.35 12.04 -2.56
CA ASN A 89 10.73 12.22 -2.14
C ASN A 89 11.66 11.13 -2.69
N LEU A 90 11.10 10.09 -3.32
CA LEU A 90 11.84 9.01 -3.97
C LEU A 90 11.17 8.62 -5.30
N TYR A 91 11.97 8.43 -6.35
CA TYR A 91 11.48 7.95 -7.64
C TYR A 91 11.22 6.44 -7.61
N GLY A 92 10.03 6.04 -8.05
CA GLY A 92 9.64 4.65 -8.27
C GLY A 92 8.14 4.56 -8.54
N HIS A 93 7.73 3.53 -9.26
CA HIS A 93 6.36 3.37 -9.73
C HIS A 93 5.52 2.43 -8.86
N ASP A 94 6.17 1.44 -8.25
CA ASP A 94 5.50 0.37 -7.53
C ASP A 94 5.67 0.49 -6.01
N LEU A 95 4.59 0.20 -5.30
CA LEU A 95 4.54 0.16 -3.84
C LEU A 95 4.40 -1.28 -3.36
N GLY A 96 4.92 -1.56 -2.17
CA GLY A 96 4.80 -2.89 -1.55
C GLY A 96 5.92 -3.81 -2.00
N THR A 97 7.04 -3.71 -1.29
CA THR A 97 8.20 -4.59 -1.52
C THR A 97 8.07 -5.96 -0.86
N GLU A 98 7.02 -6.17 -0.07
CA GLU A 98 6.77 -7.40 0.67
C GLU A 98 5.32 -7.80 0.55
N CYS A 99 5.09 -9.09 0.41
CA CYS A 99 3.75 -9.67 0.38
C CYS A 99 3.69 -11.00 1.12
N ALA A 100 2.47 -11.39 1.51
CA ALA A 100 2.15 -12.74 1.93
C ALA A 100 0.99 -13.26 1.08
N GLY A 101 1.09 -14.50 0.61
CA GLY A 101 0.13 -15.05 -0.34
C GLY A 101 0.26 -16.55 -0.56
N LEU A 102 -0.47 -17.03 -1.56
CA LEU A 102 -0.40 -18.41 -2.04
C LEU A 102 0.33 -18.40 -3.39
N ILE A 103 1.20 -19.37 -3.61
CA ILE A 103 1.78 -19.65 -4.93
C ILE A 103 0.71 -20.34 -5.78
#